data_AF-A0A0D1DWC1-F1
#
_entry.id   AF-A0A0D1DWC1-F1
#
_cell.length_a   1.000
_cell.length_b   1.000
_cell.length_c   1.000
_cell.angle_alpha   90.00
_cell.angle_beta   90.00
_cell.angle_gamma   90.00
#
_symmetry.space_group_name_H-M   'P 1'
#
loop_
_entity.id
_entity.type
_entity.pdbx_description
1 polymer ?
#
loop_
_entity_poly.entity_id
_entity_poly.type
_entity_poly.pdbx_seq_one_letter_code
_entity_poly.pdbx_strand_id
1 'polypeptide(L)'
;MLCLALIVLQLLSPSVSAEVARVRSSSLSTILARDAFSDQDPISSEGETHVRPTVPRGASLVSLPVTSAASLAVYWTANPKNSTATNAYIIMHGKLRDGANYWNILNNIIKSAIAAKTPNAVSTCIVAAPQFYSTRLNSGQYTTSQLAWADTNVWQAGQAANHPSASNVTSFDALDALLAEFSDTSKYPSMKLITFVGHGGGGQLISRYAMAGAGLPSSSRIQLRYVVGDPSSNPYYTLDRPLQDDSVANKSTCPLYNRWRYGFDQFNGTKSSGLLTPQQYFARLATRDVRWVVGYQDTRPDGDNTCMAKLQGGAARRDRNLSWWRYINTLAGTKEDLTGFPGALPGMVSWGNVTQNTLNHRLTVVYGADHDAQDVYSSLEGMSALFDDTQNVQLGWRPQGWKNVTSVNHSTAASSSESSGGVSTLIEVRLSLAALVAIASLLVVGASVLL
;
A
#
# COMPACT_ATOMS: atom_id res chain seq x y z
N MET A 1 80.59 -33.70 -11.63
CA MET A 1 79.81 -33.66 -10.37
C MET A 1 78.37 -34.04 -10.70
N LEU A 2 77.88 -35.09 -10.01
CA LEU A 2 76.55 -35.74 -9.91
C LEU A 2 75.39 -35.21 -10.79
N CYS A 3 74.71 -36.01 -11.63
CA CYS A 3 73.78 -37.14 -11.40
C CYS A 3 72.34 -36.79 -10.98
N LEU A 4 71.41 -37.07 -11.91
CA LEU A 4 70.09 -37.75 -11.80
C LEU A 4 69.09 -37.36 -10.68
N ALA A 5 67.83 -37.03 -11.04
CA ALA A 5 66.66 -37.94 -11.02
C ALA A 5 65.26 -37.26 -10.96
N LEU A 6 64.37 -37.75 -11.84
CA LEU A 6 62.94 -38.09 -11.71
C LEU A 6 61.89 -37.21 -10.97
N ILE A 7 60.83 -36.88 -11.75
CA ILE A 7 59.37 -37.05 -11.51
C ILE A 7 58.83 -36.85 -10.08
N VAL A 8 57.95 -35.84 -9.91
CA VAL A 8 56.69 -36.00 -9.15
C VAL A 8 55.57 -35.23 -9.83
N LEU A 9 54.54 -36.00 -10.23
CA LEU A 9 53.20 -35.56 -10.62
C LEU A 9 52.40 -35.34 -9.32
N GLN A 10 51.94 -34.12 -9.03
CA GLN A 10 50.88 -33.91 -8.04
C GLN A 10 49.83 -32.93 -8.56
N LEU A 11 48.62 -33.47 -8.68
CA LEU A 11 47.38 -32.80 -8.99
C LEU A 11 47.03 -31.79 -7.90
N LEU A 12 46.99 -30.50 -8.25
CA LEU A 12 46.24 -29.50 -7.50
C LEU A 12 45.10 -29.01 -8.40
N SER A 13 43.92 -29.57 -8.16
CA SER A 13 42.66 -29.11 -8.73
C SER A 13 42.37 -27.69 -8.20
N PRO A 14 42.27 -26.66 -9.06
CA PRO A 14 41.52 -25.48 -8.65
C PRO A 14 40.04 -25.87 -8.72
N SER A 15 39.40 -25.89 -7.55
CA SER A 15 37.96 -25.90 -7.42
C SER A 15 37.41 -24.67 -8.15
N VAL A 16 37.02 -24.84 -9.41
CA VAL A 16 36.22 -23.84 -10.12
C VAL A 16 34.85 -23.88 -9.46
N SER A 17 34.65 -23.01 -8.47
CA SER A 17 33.29 -22.60 -8.09
C SER A 17 32.66 -22.05 -9.36
N ALA A 18 31.71 -22.79 -9.92
CA ALA A 18 30.85 -22.33 -10.98
C ALA A 18 30.09 -21.11 -10.44
N GLU A 19 30.63 -19.93 -10.67
CA GLU A 19 29.89 -18.69 -10.55
C GLU A 19 28.83 -18.77 -11.65
N VAL A 20 27.60 -19.11 -11.25
CA VAL A 20 26.44 -19.09 -12.11
C VAL A 20 26.32 -17.67 -12.64
N ALA A 21 26.84 -17.45 -13.86
CA ALA A 21 26.70 -16.21 -14.56
C ALA A 21 25.22 -15.84 -14.59
N ARG A 22 24.88 -14.72 -13.96
CA ARG A 22 23.52 -14.18 -14.01
C ARG A 22 23.19 -13.94 -15.47
N VAL A 23 22.28 -14.74 -15.99
CA VAL A 23 21.59 -14.45 -17.24
C VAL A 23 20.73 -13.21 -17.00
N ARG A 24 21.32 -12.03 -17.18
CA ARG A 24 20.56 -10.81 -17.40
C ARG A 24 19.92 -10.98 -18.78
N SER A 25 18.61 -11.22 -18.78
CA SER A 25 17.81 -11.23 -19.98
C SER A 25 18.07 -9.95 -20.77
N SER A 26 18.78 -10.09 -21.88
CA SER A 26 18.94 -9.07 -22.91
C SER A 26 18.33 -9.65 -24.17
N SER A 27 17.04 -9.39 -24.38
CA SER A 27 16.45 -9.54 -25.70
C SER A 27 15.38 -8.47 -25.95
N LEU A 28 15.52 -7.84 -27.10
CA LEU A 28 14.81 -6.67 -27.58
C LEU A 28 13.35 -7.00 -27.94
N SER A 29 12.42 -6.26 -27.33
CA SER A 29 11.08 -6.00 -27.87
C SER A 29 10.55 -4.71 -27.23
N THR A 30 10.91 -3.53 -27.74
CA THR A 30 10.45 -2.20 -27.23
C THR A 30 10.05 -2.23 -25.75
N ILE A 31 11.00 -2.65 -24.90
CA ILE A 31 10.71 -2.96 -23.50
C ILE A 31 10.45 -1.61 -22.86
N LEU A 32 9.26 -1.45 -22.29
CA LEU A 32 8.94 -0.34 -21.40
C LEU A 32 10.16 -0.12 -20.49
N ALA A 33 10.76 1.06 -20.53
CA ALA A 33 11.95 1.35 -19.72
C ALA A 33 11.74 0.86 -18.29
N ARG A 34 12.67 0.03 -17.78
CA ARG A 34 12.62 -0.45 -16.39
C ARG A 34 12.60 0.76 -15.46
N ASP A 35 11.92 0.60 -14.34
CA ASP A 35 11.88 1.62 -13.31
C ASP A 35 13.23 1.73 -12.57
N ALA A 36 13.41 2.85 -11.87
CA ALA A 36 14.60 3.21 -11.13
C ALA A 36 14.95 2.21 -10.03
N PHE A 37 13.92 1.70 -9.33
CA PHE A 37 14.15 0.70 -8.27
C PHE A 37 14.69 -0.59 -8.88
N SER A 38 14.07 -1.10 -9.96
CA SER A 38 14.47 -2.38 -10.54
C SER A 38 15.81 -2.34 -11.27
N ASP A 39 16.25 -1.16 -11.71
CA ASP A 39 17.61 -0.94 -12.20
C ASP A 39 18.67 -0.97 -11.10
N GLN A 40 18.27 -0.66 -9.87
CA GLN A 40 19.11 -0.72 -8.68
C GLN A 40 18.77 -1.90 -7.76
N ASP A 41 17.90 -2.83 -8.22
CA ASP A 41 17.28 -3.83 -7.34
C ASP A 41 18.36 -4.64 -6.64
N PRO A 42 18.46 -4.56 -5.30
CA PRO A 42 19.27 -5.54 -4.60
C PRO A 42 18.67 -6.92 -4.87
N ILE A 43 19.49 -7.96 -5.00
CA ILE A 43 18.92 -9.31 -5.05
C ILE A 43 18.17 -9.53 -3.75
N SER A 44 16.85 -9.60 -3.84
CA SER A 44 16.00 -9.93 -2.71
C SER A 44 15.49 -11.36 -2.85
N SER A 45 15.74 -12.19 -1.85
CA SER A 45 15.06 -13.49 -1.70
C SER A 45 13.68 -13.34 -1.06
N GLU A 46 13.24 -12.12 -0.74
CA GLU A 46 11.90 -11.88 -0.23
C GLU A 46 10.85 -12.07 -1.33
N GLY A 47 9.83 -12.85 -1.00
CA GLY A 47 8.71 -13.21 -1.85
C GLY A 47 7.95 -14.34 -1.18
N GLU A 48 6.99 -14.91 -1.90
CA GLU A 48 6.22 -16.04 -1.38
C GLU A 48 7.14 -17.26 -1.31
N THR A 49 6.94 -18.10 -0.30
CA THR A 49 7.67 -19.35 -0.20
C THR A 49 7.34 -20.24 -1.41
N HIS A 50 8.32 -21.02 -1.88
CA HIS A 50 8.14 -21.98 -2.98
C HIS A 50 7.25 -23.18 -2.62
N VAL A 51 6.42 -23.09 -1.57
CA VAL A 51 5.48 -24.14 -1.18
C VAL A 51 4.17 -23.99 -1.94
N ARG A 52 3.44 -25.09 -2.10
CA ARG A 52 2.15 -25.08 -2.81
C ARG A 52 1.22 -24.01 -2.21
N PRO A 53 0.62 -23.13 -3.03
CA PRO A 53 -0.33 -22.15 -2.55
C PRO A 53 -1.45 -22.81 -1.74
N THR A 54 -1.62 -22.37 -0.48
CA THR A 54 -2.73 -22.84 0.36
C THR A 54 -3.93 -21.96 0.12
N VAL A 55 -5.09 -22.56 -0.15
CA VAL A 55 -6.34 -21.83 -0.36
C VAL A 55 -7.00 -21.58 1.01
N PRO A 56 -7.21 -20.33 1.42
CA PRO A 56 -7.90 -20.02 2.67
C PRO A 56 -9.29 -20.63 2.77
N ARG A 57 -9.75 -20.91 4.01
CA ARG A 57 -11.12 -21.36 4.24
C ARG A 57 -12.11 -20.28 3.79
N GLY A 58 -13.02 -20.66 2.90
CA GLY A 58 -14.00 -19.73 2.32
C GLY A 58 -13.50 -19.00 1.08
N ALA A 59 -12.29 -19.34 0.60
CA ALA A 59 -11.77 -18.88 -0.69
C ALA A 59 -11.73 -20.03 -1.71
N SER A 60 -11.62 -19.68 -2.98
CA SER A 60 -11.24 -20.52 -4.11
C SER A 60 -10.11 -19.82 -4.85
N LEU A 61 -9.13 -20.57 -5.36
CA LEU A 61 -8.10 -20.01 -6.24
C LEU A 61 -8.60 -20.12 -7.69
N VAL A 62 -8.88 -18.98 -8.31
CA VAL A 62 -9.40 -18.91 -9.68
C VAL A 62 -8.40 -18.27 -10.63
N SER A 63 -8.53 -18.52 -11.93
CA SER A 63 -7.78 -17.85 -12.99
C SER A 63 -8.68 -16.85 -13.71
N LEU A 64 -8.55 -15.56 -13.39
CA LEU A 64 -9.28 -14.48 -14.04
C LEU A 64 -8.61 -14.16 -15.39
N PRO A 65 -9.30 -14.27 -16.54
CA PRO A 65 -8.72 -13.86 -17.82
C PRO A 65 -8.37 -12.36 -17.82
N VAL A 66 -7.16 -12.02 -18.26
CA VAL A 66 -6.71 -10.63 -18.46
C VAL A 66 -6.61 -10.32 -19.96
N THR A 67 -6.16 -11.30 -20.74
CA THR A 67 -6.18 -11.30 -22.20
C THR A 67 -6.58 -12.70 -22.69
N SER A 68 -6.66 -12.91 -24.01
CA SER A 68 -6.85 -14.25 -24.58
C SER A 68 -5.71 -15.22 -24.26
N ALA A 69 -4.50 -14.71 -23.97
CA ALA A 69 -3.30 -15.52 -23.74
C ALA A 69 -2.85 -15.54 -22.26
N ALA A 70 -3.36 -14.64 -21.42
CA ALA A 70 -2.90 -14.48 -20.04
C ALA A 70 -4.05 -14.35 -19.04
N SER A 71 -3.87 -14.94 -17.86
CA SER A 71 -4.81 -14.91 -16.75
C SER A 71 -4.12 -14.56 -15.44
N LEU A 72 -4.89 -14.09 -14.46
CA LEU A 72 -4.42 -13.73 -13.14
C LEU A 72 -4.93 -14.75 -12.12
N ALA A 73 -4.03 -15.30 -11.31
CA ALA A 73 -4.43 -16.10 -10.16
C ALA A 73 -5.01 -15.20 -9.07
N VAL A 74 -6.20 -15.54 -8.55
CA VAL A 74 -6.91 -14.73 -7.56
C VAL A 74 -7.51 -15.64 -6.50
N TYR A 75 -7.19 -15.39 -5.23
CA TYR A 75 -7.97 -15.92 -4.12
C TYR A 75 -9.30 -15.17 -4.07
N TRP A 76 -10.39 -15.88 -4.27
CA TRP A 76 -11.72 -15.31 -4.46
C TRP A 76 -12.69 -15.91 -3.44
N THR A 77 -13.65 -15.15 -2.92
CA THR A 77 -14.75 -15.71 -2.11
C THR A 77 -15.34 -16.96 -2.75
N ALA A 78 -15.33 -18.09 -2.05
CA ALA A 78 -15.91 -19.34 -2.54
C ALA A 78 -17.44 -19.22 -2.66
N ASN A 79 -17.99 -19.75 -3.76
CA ASN A 79 -19.44 -19.75 -4.04
C ASN A 79 -20.12 -18.38 -3.87
N PRO A 80 -19.61 -17.31 -4.51
CA PRO A 80 -20.12 -15.96 -4.32
C PRO A 80 -21.56 -15.84 -4.84
N LYS A 81 -22.39 -15.06 -4.13
CA LYS A 81 -23.76 -14.76 -4.54
C LYS A 81 -23.77 -13.52 -5.43
N ASN A 82 -23.29 -13.66 -6.66
CA ASN A 82 -23.07 -12.53 -7.58
C ASN A 82 -24.30 -11.63 -7.77
N SER A 83 -25.50 -12.22 -7.86
CA SER A 83 -26.75 -11.46 -8.08
C SER A 83 -27.10 -10.50 -6.93
N THR A 84 -26.65 -10.78 -5.70
CA THR A 84 -26.93 -9.97 -4.50
C THR A 84 -25.67 -9.32 -3.91
N ALA A 85 -24.51 -9.50 -4.55
CA ALA A 85 -23.28 -8.85 -4.16
C ALA A 85 -23.38 -7.34 -4.42
N THR A 86 -23.17 -6.55 -3.37
CA THR A 86 -23.22 -5.09 -3.44
C THR A 86 -21.84 -4.43 -3.33
N ASN A 87 -20.84 -5.18 -2.85
CA ASN A 87 -19.48 -4.70 -2.66
C ASN A 87 -18.46 -5.75 -3.13
N ALA A 88 -17.40 -5.30 -3.79
CA ALA A 88 -16.21 -6.09 -4.05
C ALA A 88 -14.99 -5.40 -3.39
N TYR A 89 -14.27 -6.13 -2.55
CA TYR A 89 -13.04 -5.67 -1.92
C TYR A 89 -11.86 -6.48 -2.47
N ILE A 90 -10.94 -5.79 -3.12
CA ILE A 90 -9.78 -6.36 -3.80
C ILE A 90 -8.54 -5.97 -3.02
N ILE A 91 -7.90 -6.91 -2.32
CA ILE A 91 -6.73 -6.62 -1.48
C ILE A 91 -5.43 -7.12 -2.11
N MET A 92 -4.47 -6.20 -2.26
CA MET A 92 -3.14 -6.48 -2.77
C MET A 92 -2.16 -6.73 -1.63
N HIS A 93 -1.48 -7.88 -1.73
CA HIS A 93 -0.45 -8.30 -0.80
C HIS A 93 0.77 -7.36 -0.79
N GLY A 94 1.60 -7.49 0.24
CA GLY A 94 2.88 -6.78 0.35
C GLY A 94 3.99 -7.38 -0.50
N LYS A 95 5.24 -7.00 -0.19
CA LYS A 95 6.45 -7.51 -0.88
C LYS A 95 6.65 -9.03 -0.75
N LEU A 96 6.07 -9.65 0.27
CA LEU A 96 6.12 -11.10 0.52
C LEU A 96 5.21 -11.92 -0.39
N ARG A 97 4.41 -11.28 -1.26
CA ARG A 97 3.57 -11.97 -2.25
C ARG A 97 2.64 -13.02 -1.64
N ASP A 98 2.11 -12.74 -0.46
CA ASP A 98 1.29 -13.65 0.34
C ASP A 98 -0.21 -13.38 0.17
N GLY A 99 -0.72 -13.50 -1.07
CA GLY A 99 -2.12 -13.20 -1.39
C GLY A 99 -3.14 -13.96 -0.55
N ALA A 100 -2.85 -15.22 -0.19
CA ALA A 100 -3.69 -16.01 0.72
C ALA A 100 -3.82 -15.38 2.12
N ASN A 101 -2.71 -14.84 2.65
CA ASN A 101 -2.68 -14.20 3.95
C ASN A 101 -3.48 -12.88 3.92
N TYR A 102 -3.28 -12.06 2.90
CA TYR A 102 -4.03 -10.81 2.73
C TYR A 102 -5.53 -11.06 2.51
N TRP A 103 -5.90 -12.14 1.81
CA TRP A 103 -7.30 -12.57 1.73
C TRP A 103 -7.86 -12.90 3.12
N ASN A 104 -7.14 -13.66 3.94
CA ASN A 104 -7.56 -14.00 5.30
C ASN A 104 -7.73 -12.76 6.17
N ILE A 105 -6.76 -11.83 6.14
CA ILE A 105 -6.80 -10.57 6.88
C ILE A 105 -8.09 -9.81 6.54
N LEU A 106 -8.34 -9.52 5.25
CA LEU A 106 -9.51 -8.76 4.85
C LEU A 106 -10.82 -9.50 5.13
N ASN A 107 -10.87 -10.80 4.91
CA ASN A 107 -12.06 -11.62 5.20
C ASN A 107 -12.37 -11.64 6.70
N ASN A 108 -11.38 -11.69 7.58
CA ASN A 108 -11.57 -11.62 9.02
C ASN A 108 -12.06 -10.24 9.46
N ILE A 109 -11.49 -9.18 8.90
CA ILE A 109 -11.93 -7.79 9.15
C ILE A 109 -13.39 -7.60 8.73
N ILE A 110 -13.77 -8.08 7.54
CA ILE A 110 -15.15 -8.01 7.05
C ILE A 110 -16.09 -8.76 7.98
N LYS A 111 -15.73 -9.96 8.44
CA LYS A 111 -16.55 -10.73 9.41
C LYS A 111 -16.74 -9.96 10.71
N SER A 112 -15.67 -9.39 11.26
CA SER A 112 -15.74 -8.56 12.46
C SER A 112 -16.61 -7.32 12.25
N ALA A 113 -16.49 -6.65 11.11
CA ALA A 113 -17.28 -5.48 10.75
C ALA A 113 -18.77 -5.81 10.55
N ILE A 114 -19.09 -6.97 9.94
CA ILE A 114 -20.47 -7.48 9.85
C ILE A 114 -21.04 -7.73 11.24
N ALA A 115 -20.28 -8.38 12.12
CA ALA A 115 -20.71 -8.65 13.50
C ALA A 115 -20.94 -7.34 14.28
N ALA A 116 -20.11 -6.32 14.03
CA ALA A 116 -20.25 -4.97 14.58
C ALA A 116 -21.32 -4.12 13.89
N LYS A 117 -22.00 -4.62 12.85
CA LYS A 117 -23.01 -3.91 12.04
C LYS A 117 -22.47 -2.63 11.40
N THR A 118 -21.20 -2.62 11.01
CA THR A 118 -20.58 -1.51 10.29
C THR A 118 -21.25 -1.35 8.92
N PRO A 119 -21.67 -0.13 8.51
CA PRO A 119 -22.21 0.12 7.18
C PRO A 119 -21.28 -0.39 6.07
N ASN A 120 -21.83 -0.89 4.96
CA ASN A 120 -21.09 -1.46 3.81
C ASN A 120 -20.22 -2.71 4.08
N ALA A 121 -20.09 -3.15 5.34
CA ALA A 121 -19.62 -4.50 5.66
C ALA A 121 -20.81 -5.45 5.63
N VAL A 122 -20.99 -6.15 4.51
CA VAL A 122 -22.16 -7.01 4.25
C VAL A 122 -21.73 -8.43 3.93
N SER A 123 -22.52 -9.41 4.36
CA SER A 123 -22.22 -10.83 4.15
C SER A 123 -22.22 -11.27 2.68
N THR A 124 -22.81 -10.47 1.78
CA THR A 124 -22.81 -10.73 0.34
C THR A 124 -21.63 -10.08 -0.39
N CYS A 125 -20.72 -9.39 0.30
CA CYS A 125 -19.56 -8.81 -0.36
C CYS A 125 -18.62 -9.89 -0.90
N ILE A 126 -17.89 -9.56 -1.95
CA ILE A 126 -16.87 -10.42 -2.54
C ILE A 126 -15.49 -9.92 -2.11
N VAL A 127 -14.64 -10.85 -1.68
CA VAL A 127 -13.24 -10.60 -1.37
C VAL A 127 -12.39 -11.27 -2.44
N ALA A 128 -11.54 -10.49 -3.07
CA ALA A 128 -10.54 -10.94 -4.03
C ALA A 128 -9.14 -10.54 -3.55
N ALA A 129 -8.18 -11.44 -3.63
CA ALA A 129 -6.77 -11.14 -3.39
C ALA A 129 -5.94 -11.76 -4.52
N PRO A 130 -5.49 -10.95 -5.48
CA PRO A 130 -4.63 -11.44 -6.56
C PRO A 130 -3.32 -12.00 -6.02
N GLN A 131 -2.85 -13.07 -6.64
CA GLN A 131 -1.56 -13.68 -6.36
C GLN A 131 -0.61 -13.32 -7.50
N PHE A 132 0.26 -12.34 -7.26
CA PHE A 132 1.29 -12.00 -8.24
C PHE A 132 2.50 -12.89 -8.02
N TYR A 133 2.62 -13.92 -8.84
CA TYR A 133 3.73 -14.87 -8.77
C TYR A 133 5.06 -14.28 -9.24
N SER A 134 6.16 -14.83 -8.74
CA SER A 134 7.50 -14.61 -9.26
C SER A 134 7.92 -15.77 -10.14
N THR A 135 8.46 -15.51 -11.34
CA THR A 135 9.05 -16.59 -12.14
C THR A 135 10.31 -17.17 -11.50
N ARG A 136 10.96 -16.41 -10.61
CA ARG A 136 12.09 -16.88 -9.82
C ARG A 136 11.64 -17.65 -8.58
N LEU A 137 10.68 -17.10 -7.82
CA LEU A 137 10.32 -17.60 -6.49
C LEU A 137 9.07 -18.50 -6.42
N ASN A 138 8.36 -18.69 -7.53
CA ASN A 138 7.12 -19.48 -7.56
C ASN A 138 7.08 -20.45 -8.74
N SER A 139 8.25 -20.88 -9.22
CA SER A 139 8.33 -21.87 -10.31
C SER A 139 7.50 -23.11 -9.99
N GLY A 140 6.67 -23.56 -10.94
CA GLY A 140 5.76 -24.69 -10.79
C GLY A 140 4.46 -24.40 -10.02
N GLN A 141 4.24 -23.18 -9.53
CA GLN A 141 3.02 -22.82 -8.80
C GLN A 141 1.96 -22.12 -9.65
N TYR A 142 2.34 -21.65 -10.84
CA TYR A 142 1.46 -21.01 -11.79
C TYR A 142 1.35 -21.83 -13.08
N THR A 143 0.17 -21.77 -13.71
CA THR A 143 -0.10 -22.44 -15.00
C THR A 143 0.57 -21.71 -16.16
N THR A 144 0.57 -22.33 -17.35
CA THR A 144 1.17 -21.78 -18.57
C THR A 144 0.56 -20.45 -19.04
N SER A 145 -0.64 -20.09 -18.59
CA SER A 145 -1.29 -18.82 -18.91
C SER A 145 -1.30 -17.82 -17.75
N GLN A 146 -0.91 -18.21 -16.54
CA GLN A 146 -1.01 -17.33 -15.37
C GLN A 146 0.15 -16.34 -15.31
N LEU A 147 -0.14 -15.07 -15.00
CA LEU A 147 0.84 -14.01 -14.92
C LEU A 147 1.87 -14.27 -13.81
N ALA A 148 3.15 -14.08 -14.15
CA ALA A 148 4.24 -14.04 -13.17
C ALA A 148 5.30 -13.02 -13.60
N TRP A 149 6.00 -12.44 -12.62
CA TRP A 149 7.00 -11.38 -12.80
C TRP A 149 8.42 -11.85 -12.49
N ALA A 150 9.40 -11.34 -13.23
CA ALA A 150 10.79 -11.72 -13.08
C ALA A 150 11.34 -11.28 -11.73
N ASP A 151 11.32 -9.98 -11.49
CA ASP A 151 11.87 -9.38 -10.29
C ASP A 151 10.81 -9.35 -9.18
N THR A 152 11.25 -9.47 -7.92
CA THR A 152 10.34 -9.63 -6.80
C THR A 152 9.47 -8.40 -6.54
N ASN A 153 9.86 -7.22 -7.01
CA ASN A 153 9.17 -5.95 -6.74
C ASN A 153 8.71 -5.15 -7.97
N VAL A 154 8.96 -5.60 -9.21
CA VAL A 154 8.58 -4.83 -10.43
C VAL A 154 7.08 -4.60 -10.56
N TRP A 155 6.27 -5.55 -10.10
CA TRP A 155 4.81 -5.46 -10.13
C TRP A 155 4.28 -4.29 -9.31
N GLN A 156 4.99 -3.85 -8.27
CA GLN A 156 4.61 -2.71 -7.44
C GLN A 156 4.64 -1.39 -8.22
N ALA A 157 5.37 -1.33 -9.34
CA ALA A 157 5.46 -0.18 -10.24
C ALA A 157 4.66 -0.32 -11.53
N GLY A 158 3.68 -1.23 -11.62
CA GLY A 158 2.92 -1.32 -12.87
C GLY A 158 3.70 -1.95 -14.02
N GLN A 159 4.83 -2.63 -13.79
CA GLN A 159 5.60 -3.22 -14.89
C GLN A 159 4.95 -4.52 -15.42
N ALA A 160 5.34 -4.87 -16.65
CA ALA A 160 4.89 -6.09 -17.32
C ALA A 160 5.37 -7.37 -16.62
N ALA A 161 4.48 -8.36 -16.59
CA ALA A 161 4.82 -9.75 -16.31
C ALA A 161 5.73 -10.29 -17.43
N ASN A 162 6.67 -11.18 -17.09
CA ASN A 162 7.50 -11.91 -18.07
C ASN A 162 6.97 -13.32 -18.35
N HIS A 163 5.87 -13.71 -17.72
CA HIS A 163 5.14 -14.94 -17.98
C HIS A 163 3.65 -14.63 -18.21
N PRO A 164 2.97 -15.25 -19.21
CA PRO A 164 3.53 -16.15 -20.24
C PRO A 164 4.65 -15.49 -21.07
N SER A 165 5.48 -16.28 -21.76
CA SER A 165 6.60 -15.73 -22.54
C SER A 165 6.11 -14.64 -23.51
N ALA A 166 6.86 -13.53 -23.60
CA ALA A 166 6.49 -12.34 -24.37
C ALA A 166 5.20 -11.61 -23.90
N SER A 167 4.72 -11.88 -22.68
CA SER A 167 3.65 -11.10 -22.07
C SER A 167 4.05 -9.63 -21.98
N ASN A 168 3.13 -8.75 -22.38
CA ASN A 168 3.21 -7.31 -22.17
C ASN A 168 2.14 -6.85 -21.16
N VAL A 169 1.57 -7.79 -20.40
CA VAL A 169 0.49 -7.51 -19.45
C VAL A 169 1.10 -6.94 -18.18
N THR A 170 0.73 -5.70 -17.87
CA THR A 170 1.19 -5.00 -16.68
C THR A 170 0.40 -5.41 -15.44
N SER A 171 0.92 -5.12 -14.25
CA SER A 171 0.09 -5.23 -13.04
C SER A 171 -1.08 -4.25 -13.04
N PHE A 172 -1.02 -3.12 -13.77
CA PHE A 172 -2.19 -2.27 -13.99
C PHE A 172 -3.23 -2.95 -14.87
N ASP A 173 -2.83 -3.63 -15.95
CA ASP A 173 -3.75 -4.41 -16.79
C ASP A 173 -4.44 -5.52 -15.97
N ALA A 174 -3.71 -6.16 -15.05
CA ALA A 174 -4.27 -7.15 -14.14
C ALA A 174 -5.31 -6.57 -13.16
N LEU A 175 -5.09 -5.36 -12.65
CA LEU A 175 -6.08 -4.65 -11.82
C LEU A 175 -7.27 -4.13 -12.65
N ASP A 176 -7.03 -3.68 -13.88
CA ASP A 176 -8.09 -3.30 -14.83
C ASP A 176 -8.99 -4.51 -15.15
N ALA A 177 -8.46 -5.73 -15.26
CA ALA A 177 -9.27 -6.94 -15.44
C ALA A 177 -10.18 -7.25 -14.24
N LEU A 178 -9.70 -7.05 -13.00
CA LEU A 178 -10.53 -7.18 -11.80
C LEU A 178 -11.62 -6.11 -11.77
N LEU A 179 -11.27 -4.87 -12.12
CA LEU A 179 -12.24 -3.78 -12.21
C LEU A 179 -13.31 -4.09 -13.27
N ALA A 180 -12.92 -4.60 -14.44
CA ALA A 180 -13.83 -5.00 -15.49
C ALA A 180 -14.77 -6.13 -15.04
N GLU A 181 -14.25 -7.16 -14.36
CA GLU A 181 -15.05 -8.27 -13.87
C GLU A 181 -16.12 -7.80 -12.86
N PHE A 182 -15.71 -7.04 -11.85
CA PHE A 182 -16.64 -6.60 -10.79
C PHE A 182 -17.57 -5.46 -11.21
N SER A 183 -17.27 -4.76 -12.31
CA SER A 183 -18.14 -3.71 -12.85
C SER A 183 -19.11 -4.22 -13.92
N ASP A 184 -19.03 -5.49 -14.32
CA ASP A 184 -20.00 -6.11 -15.22
C ASP A 184 -21.36 -6.30 -14.52
N THR A 185 -22.28 -5.38 -14.77
CA THR A 185 -23.62 -5.40 -14.16
C THR A 185 -24.51 -6.53 -14.67
N SER A 186 -24.13 -7.24 -15.74
CA SER A 186 -24.84 -8.46 -16.16
C SER A 186 -24.52 -9.63 -15.22
N LYS A 187 -23.29 -9.67 -14.68
CA LYS A 187 -22.84 -10.65 -13.67
C LYS A 187 -23.17 -10.21 -12.25
N TYR A 188 -22.98 -8.93 -11.96
CA TYR A 188 -23.14 -8.31 -10.63
C TYR A 188 -24.19 -7.19 -10.65
N PRO A 189 -25.48 -7.49 -10.87
CA PRO A 189 -26.53 -6.49 -11.07
C PRO A 189 -26.76 -5.56 -9.86
N SER A 190 -26.34 -5.99 -8.66
CA SER A 190 -26.49 -5.23 -7.42
C SER A 190 -25.21 -4.49 -7.00
N MET A 191 -24.13 -4.54 -7.78
CA MET A 191 -22.84 -3.95 -7.39
C MET A 191 -22.98 -2.43 -7.20
N LYS A 192 -22.45 -1.93 -6.08
CA LYS A 192 -22.47 -0.51 -5.71
C LYS A 192 -21.08 0.06 -5.44
N LEU A 193 -20.16 -0.75 -4.92
CA LEU A 193 -18.83 -0.30 -4.52
C LEU A 193 -17.77 -1.34 -4.88
N ILE A 194 -16.72 -0.89 -5.56
CA ILE A 194 -15.49 -1.65 -5.77
C ILE A 194 -14.38 -0.91 -5.02
N THR A 195 -13.70 -1.61 -4.11
CA THR A 195 -12.62 -1.05 -3.30
C THR A 195 -11.34 -1.82 -3.55
N PHE A 196 -10.32 -1.15 -4.09
CA PHE A 196 -8.96 -1.66 -4.08
C PHE A 196 -8.29 -1.29 -2.77
N VAL A 197 -7.68 -2.25 -2.10
CA VAL A 197 -6.97 -2.11 -0.84
C VAL A 197 -5.54 -2.60 -1.06
N GLY A 198 -4.55 -1.96 -0.48
CA GLY A 198 -3.18 -2.48 -0.50
C GLY A 198 -2.40 -2.00 0.71
N HIS A 199 -1.48 -2.82 1.22
CA HIS A 199 -0.56 -2.41 2.27
C HIS A 199 0.90 -2.69 1.90
N GLY A 200 1.82 -1.82 2.29
CA GLY A 200 3.24 -1.91 1.94
C GLY A 200 3.47 -1.95 0.42
N GLY A 201 3.97 -3.08 -0.09
CA GLY A 201 4.12 -3.32 -1.54
C GLY A 201 2.79 -3.20 -2.32
N GLY A 202 1.69 -3.70 -1.75
CA GLY A 202 0.36 -3.54 -2.32
C GLY A 202 -0.11 -2.09 -2.28
N GLY A 203 0.21 -1.36 -1.21
CA GLY A 203 -0.06 0.07 -1.11
C GLY A 203 0.68 0.87 -2.19
N GLN A 204 1.93 0.51 -2.49
CA GLN A 204 2.70 1.11 -3.58
C GLN A 204 2.04 0.90 -4.94
N LEU A 205 1.51 -0.30 -5.20
CA LEU A 205 0.78 -0.58 -6.44
C LEU A 205 -0.54 0.20 -6.49
N ILE A 206 -1.36 0.15 -5.43
CA ILE A 206 -2.67 0.81 -5.41
C ILE A 206 -2.54 2.32 -5.50
N SER A 207 -1.53 2.94 -4.88
CA SER A 207 -1.22 4.38 -5.06
C SER A 207 -1.01 4.74 -6.54
N ARG A 208 -0.20 3.94 -7.24
CA ARG A 208 0.11 4.16 -8.66
C ARG A 208 -1.06 3.81 -9.57
N TYR A 209 -1.86 2.81 -9.22
CA TYR A 209 -3.06 2.44 -9.94
C TYR A 209 -4.18 3.47 -9.78
N ALA A 210 -4.33 4.05 -8.59
CA ALA A 210 -5.21 5.19 -8.34
C ALA A 210 -4.80 6.42 -9.19
N MET A 211 -3.54 6.53 -9.60
CA MET A 211 -3.07 7.57 -10.52
C MET A 211 -3.28 7.20 -12.00
N ALA A 212 -2.89 5.99 -12.41
CA ALA A 212 -2.72 5.63 -13.83
C ALA A 212 -3.81 4.70 -14.41
N GLY A 213 -4.51 3.95 -13.56
CA GLY A 213 -5.48 2.92 -13.97
C GLY A 213 -6.69 3.47 -14.71
N ALA A 214 -7.43 2.61 -15.41
CA ALA A 214 -8.56 3.00 -16.25
C ALA A 214 -9.63 3.79 -15.50
N GLY A 215 -9.96 3.35 -14.27
CA GLY A 215 -11.13 3.83 -13.54
C GLY A 215 -12.43 3.33 -14.16
N LEU A 216 -13.56 3.84 -13.67
CA LEU A 216 -14.88 3.54 -14.22
C LEU A 216 -15.29 4.61 -15.24
N PRO A 217 -16.11 4.26 -16.25
CA PRO A 217 -16.70 5.27 -17.13
C PRO A 217 -17.60 6.23 -16.33
N SER A 218 -17.71 7.48 -16.77
CA SER A 218 -18.53 8.50 -16.10
C SER A 218 -20.02 8.14 -15.99
N SER A 219 -20.51 7.24 -16.83
CA SER A 219 -21.87 6.71 -16.79
C SER A 219 -22.09 5.61 -15.73
N SER A 220 -21.02 5.10 -15.12
CA SER A 220 -21.12 4.07 -14.09
C SER A 220 -21.78 4.63 -12.83
N ARG A 221 -22.70 3.85 -12.26
CA ARG A 221 -23.28 4.13 -10.94
C ARG A 221 -22.53 3.42 -9.80
N ILE A 222 -21.53 2.61 -10.14
CA ILE A 222 -20.66 1.93 -9.17
C ILE A 222 -19.62 2.93 -8.67
N GLN A 223 -19.43 2.99 -7.37
CA GLN A 223 -18.36 3.76 -6.74
C GLN A 223 -17.05 2.99 -6.81
N LEU A 224 -15.95 3.70 -7.06
CA LEU A 224 -14.60 3.14 -7.07
C LEU A 224 -13.75 3.84 -6.01
N ARG A 225 -13.22 3.04 -5.08
CA ARG A 225 -12.40 3.50 -3.96
C ARG A 225 -11.03 2.85 -3.98
N TYR A 226 -10.02 3.60 -3.56
CA TYR A 226 -8.65 3.14 -3.39
C TYR A 226 -8.21 3.38 -1.94
N VAL A 227 -7.90 2.32 -1.20
CA VAL A 227 -7.38 2.38 0.17
C VAL A 227 -5.91 1.98 0.14
N VAL A 228 -5.04 2.93 0.49
CA VAL A 228 -3.59 2.83 0.36
C VAL A 228 -2.96 2.85 1.75
N GLY A 229 -2.48 1.69 2.19
CA GLY A 229 -1.82 1.48 3.47
C GLY A 229 -0.29 1.51 3.35
N ASP A 230 0.36 2.39 4.10
CA ASP A 230 1.81 2.40 4.34
C ASP A 230 2.73 2.08 3.12
N PRO A 231 2.52 2.69 1.93
CA PRO A 231 3.46 2.52 0.83
C PRO A 231 4.83 3.08 1.20
N SER A 232 5.91 2.38 0.85
CA SER A 232 7.27 2.90 1.04
C SER A 232 7.64 3.99 0.02
N SER A 233 6.88 4.14 -1.06
CA SER A 233 7.08 5.24 -2.01
C SER A 233 5.81 5.55 -2.81
N ASN A 234 5.63 6.82 -3.14
CA ASN A 234 4.56 7.35 -3.99
C ASN A 234 5.13 8.00 -5.27
N PRO A 235 4.34 8.11 -6.36
CA PRO A 235 4.76 8.80 -7.58
C PRO A 235 4.57 10.33 -7.45
N TYR A 236 5.66 11.08 -7.29
CA TYR A 236 5.62 12.55 -7.23
C TYR A 236 5.42 13.13 -8.64
N TYR A 237 4.48 14.06 -8.78
CA TYR A 237 4.09 14.69 -10.05
C TYR A 237 4.99 15.85 -10.47
N THR A 238 5.82 16.33 -9.56
CA THR A 238 6.76 17.45 -9.77
C THR A 238 8.16 17.03 -9.34
N LEU A 239 9.13 17.91 -9.58
CA LEU A 239 10.52 17.70 -9.15
C LEU A 239 10.74 18.02 -7.66
N ASP A 240 9.73 18.52 -6.95
CA ASP A 240 9.82 18.90 -5.54
C ASP A 240 9.89 17.65 -4.65
N ARG A 241 10.72 17.70 -3.61
CA ARG A 241 10.86 16.62 -2.63
C ARG A 241 10.80 17.20 -1.22
N PRO A 242 10.01 16.61 -0.32
CA PRO A 242 9.72 17.20 0.99
C PRO A 242 10.88 17.10 1.98
N LEU A 243 11.83 16.18 1.77
CA LEU A 243 12.99 16.06 2.64
C LEU A 243 13.96 17.24 2.42
N GLN A 244 14.31 17.93 3.50
CA GLN A 244 15.31 19.01 3.51
C GLN A 244 16.62 18.60 4.19
N ASP A 245 16.66 17.42 4.82
CA ASP A 245 17.84 16.90 5.50
C ASP A 245 18.72 16.13 4.51
N ASP A 246 19.71 16.86 3.98
CA ASP A 246 20.71 16.33 3.04
C ASP A 246 21.58 15.22 3.63
N SER A 247 21.65 15.07 4.96
CA SER A 247 22.38 13.96 5.60
C SER A 247 21.66 12.62 5.45
N VAL A 248 20.34 12.64 5.24
CA VAL A 248 19.51 11.44 5.02
C VAL A 248 19.46 11.07 3.54
N ALA A 249 19.20 12.05 2.66
CA ALA A 249 19.30 11.91 1.21
C ALA A 249 19.37 13.28 0.54
N ASN A 250 20.18 13.41 -0.51
CA ASN A 250 20.34 14.66 -1.25
C ASN A 250 19.89 14.48 -2.71
N LYS A 251 19.07 15.43 -3.20
CA LYS A 251 18.54 15.42 -4.57
C LYS A 251 19.65 15.49 -5.63
N SER A 252 20.73 16.23 -5.38
CA SER A 252 21.86 16.41 -6.30
C SER A 252 22.67 15.13 -6.53
N THR A 253 22.69 14.22 -5.56
CA THR A 253 23.41 12.94 -5.63
C THR A 253 22.48 11.75 -5.91
N CYS A 254 21.18 12.01 -6.12
CA CYS A 254 20.18 10.98 -6.33
C CYS A 254 19.52 11.11 -7.72
N PRO A 255 20.25 10.88 -8.83
CA PRO A 255 19.80 11.27 -10.18
C PRO A 255 18.53 10.57 -10.67
N LEU A 256 18.15 9.41 -10.11
CA LEU A 256 16.93 8.70 -10.50
C LEU A 256 15.70 9.09 -9.68
N TYR A 257 15.77 10.11 -8.82
CA TYR A 257 14.67 10.50 -7.93
C TYR A 257 13.36 10.84 -8.65
N ASN A 258 13.44 11.26 -9.92
CA ASN A 258 12.28 11.57 -10.77
C ASN A 258 11.99 10.52 -11.85
N ARG A 259 12.82 9.50 -11.98
CA ARG A 259 12.53 8.36 -12.85
C ARG A 259 11.38 7.56 -12.25
N TRP A 260 10.53 7.00 -13.11
CA TRP A 260 9.54 6.00 -12.70
C TRP A 260 10.26 4.98 -11.81
N ARG A 261 9.83 4.61 -10.62
CA ARG A 261 8.51 4.70 -9.99
C ARG A 261 8.27 5.89 -9.05
N TYR A 262 9.23 6.80 -8.94
CA TYR A 262 9.25 7.89 -7.95
C TYR A 262 8.80 9.23 -8.51
N GLY A 263 9.01 9.43 -9.80
CA GLY A 263 8.43 10.50 -10.60
C GLY A 263 7.99 9.97 -11.96
N PHE A 264 8.02 10.82 -12.98
CA PHE A 264 7.45 10.51 -14.30
C PHE A 264 8.49 10.35 -15.43
N ASP A 265 9.80 10.51 -15.17
CA ASP A 265 10.78 10.28 -16.23
C ASP A 265 10.73 8.81 -16.67
N GLN A 266 10.64 8.59 -17.98
CA GLN A 266 10.51 7.28 -18.62
C GLN A 266 9.27 6.47 -18.19
N PHE A 267 8.23 7.12 -17.65
CA PHE A 267 6.92 6.49 -17.54
C PHE A 267 6.25 6.47 -18.92
N ASN A 268 5.80 5.28 -19.33
CA ASN A 268 5.27 5.07 -20.69
C ASN A 268 3.74 5.04 -20.75
N GLY A 269 3.08 5.39 -19.63
CA GLY A 269 1.62 5.37 -19.53
C GLY A 269 1.04 3.97 -19.36
N THR A 270 -0.27 3.86 -19.60
CA THR A 270 -1.03 2.60 -19.52
C THR A 270 -1.74 2.32 -20.84
N LYS A 271 -2.08 1.06 -21.11
CA LYS A 271 -2.85 0.73 -22.32
C LYS A 271 -4.23 1.38 -22.32
N SER A 272 -4.87 1.46 -21.15
CA SER A 272 -6.23 1.98 -21.00
C SER A 272 -6.32 3.51 -21.11
N SER A 273 -5.28 4.24 -20.71
CA SER A 273 -5.30 5.72 -20.71
C SER A 273 -4.24 6.39 -21.59
N GLY A 274 -3.37 5.61 -22.23
CA GLY A 274 -2.18 6.12 -22.90
C GLY A 274 -1.20 6.80 -21.93
N LEU A 275 -0.29 7.60 -22.50
CA LEU A 275 0.63 8.46 -21.76
C LEU A 275 0.00 9.84 -21.58
N LEU A 276 -0.16 10.27 -20.33
CA LEU A 276 -0.59 11.62 -19.97
C LEU A 276 0.57 12.42 -19.36
N THR A 277 0.39 13.73 -19.25
CA THR A 277 1.33 14.57 -18.47
C THR A 277 1.15 14.32 -16.98
N PRO A 278 2.17 14.61 -16.13
CA PRO A 278 2.02 14.53 -14.68
C PRO A 278 0.85 15.37 -14.14
N GLN A 279 0.60 16.55 -14.72
CA GLN A 279 -0.54 17.39 -14.35
C GLN A 279 -1.89 16.75 -14.68
N GLN A 280 -2.01 16.09 -15.84
CA GLN A 280 -3.22 15.35 -16.20
C GLN A 280 -3.44 14.12 -15.31
N TYR A 281 -2.37 13.39 -14.98
CA TYR A 281 -2.46 12.29 -14.01
C TYR A 281 -2.90 12.79 -12.63
N PHE A 282 -2.37 13.92 -12.16
CA PHE A 282 -2.75 14.49 -10.86
C PHE A 282 -4.18 15.03 -10.85
N ALA A 283 -4.60 15.75 -11.90
CA ALA A 283 -5.97 16.25 -12.01
C ALA A 283 -7.00 15.10 -11.95
N ARG A 284 -6.68 13.95 -12.57
CA ARG A 284 -7.48 12.74 -12.46
C ARG A 284 -7.41 12.08 -11.09
N LEU A 285 -6.23 12.02 -10.47
CA LEU A 285 -6.08 11.48 -9.11
C LEU A 285 -6.96 12.29 -8.14
N ALA A 286 -6.92 13.62 -8.23
CA ALA A 286 -7.61 14.55 -7.35
C ALA A 286 -9.13 14.29 -7.24
N THR A 287 -9.76 13.76 -8.29
CA THR A 287 -11.21 13.46 -8.29
C THR A 287 -11.56 12.08 -7.74
N ARG A 288 -10.58 11.16 -7.59
CA ARG A 288 -10.81 9.78 -7.16
C ARG A 288 -10.95 9.69 -5.63
N ASP A 289 -11.79 8.78 -5.14
CA ASP A 289 -11.88 8.46 -3.70
C ASP A 289 -10.64 7.65 -3.29
N VAL A 290 -9.62 8.35 -2.78
CA VAL A 290 -8.36 7.75 -2.33
C VAL A 290 -8.17 7.98 -0.84
N ARG A 291 -8.00 6.90 -0.09
CA ARG A 291 -7.90 6.90 1.36
C ARG A 291 -6.54 6.40 1.77
N TRP A 292 -5.73 7.28 2.32
CA TRP A 292 -4.40 6.98 2.82
C TRP A 292 -4.55 6.51 4.26
N VAL A 293 -4.09 5.30 4.57
CA VAL A 293 -4.08 4.75 5.92
C VAL A 293 -2.63 4.57 6.34
N VAL A 294 -2.26 5.16 7.47
CA VAL A 294 -0.86 5.20 7.92
C VAL A 294 -0.74 4.64 9.33
N GLY A 295 0.11 3.64 9.53
CA GLY A 295 0.55 3.21 10.85
C GLY A 295 1.48 4.26 11.47
N TYR A 296 1.10 4.86 12.60
CA TYR A 296 1.93 5.88 13.25
C TYR A 296 3.22 5.32 13.86
N GLN A 297 3.29 4.01 14.09
CA GLN A 297 4.50 3.34 14.58
C GLN A 297 5.36 2.77 13.44
N ASP A 298 4.98 2.95 12.17
CA ASP A 298 5.76 2.53 10.98
C ASP A 298 6.99 3.43 10.75
N THR A 299 7.91 3.35 11.70
CA THR A 299 9.12 4.20 11.79
C THR A 299 10.39 3.46 11.45
N ARG A 300 10.31 2.14 11.21
CA ARG A 300 11.48 1.33 10.93
C ARG A 300 12.06 1.72 9.56
N PRO A 301 13.40 1.76 9.41
CA PRO A 301 14.05 2.17 8.16
C PRO A 301 14.14 1.01 7.17
N ASP A 302 13.01 0.36 6.86
CA ASP A 302 12.91 -0.80 6.00
C ASP A 302 11.98 -0.58 4.80
N GLY A 303 11.80 -1.62 3.98
CA GLY A 303 11.13 -1.51 2.68
C GLY A 303 12.04 -0.89 1.62
N ASP A 304 11.50 0.01 0.79
CA ASP A 304 12.33 0.79 -0.14
C ASP A 304 13.18 1.80 0.63
N ASN A 305 14.48 1.53 0.73
CA ASN A 305 15.44 2.36 1.47
C ASN A 305 16.40 3.14 0.54
N THR A 306 16.06 3.24 -0.75
CA THR A 306 16.85 3.99 -1.75
C THR A 306 16.82 5.49 -1.46
N CYS A 307 17.79 6.25 -2.01
CA CYS A 307 17.77 7.71 -1.88
C CYS A 307 16.50 8.32 -2.47
N MET A 308 15.95 7.73 -3.54
CA MET A 308 14.76 8.20 -4.24
C MET A 308 13.54 8.14 -3.32
N ALA A 309 13.39 7.06 -2.55
CA ALA A 309 12.34 6.91 -1.56
C ALA A 309 12.56 7.79 -0.33
N LYS A 310 13.81 7.87 0.18
CA LYS A 310 14.14 8.71 1.34
C LYS A 310 13.84 10.19 1.10
N LEU A 311 14.10 10.70 -0.10
CA LEU A 311 13.75 12.08 -0.48
C LEU A 311 12.26 12.41 -0.29
N GLN A 312 11.38 11.41 -0.19
CA GLN A 312 9.94 11.59 0.00
C GLN A 312 9.52 11.86 1.45
N GLY A 313 10.46 11.94 2.41
CA GLY A 313 10.14 12.29 3.80
C GLY A 313 11.00 11.62 4.88
N GLY A 314 12.12 11.00 4.50
CA GLY A 314 13.09 10.40 5.42
C GLY A 314 13.09 8.87 5.39
N ALA A 315 13.73 8.27 6.41
CA ALA A 315 13.89 6.82 6.49
C ALA A 315 12.58 6.11 6.91
N ALA A 316 11.80 6.70 7.81
CA ALA A 316 10.53 6.15 8.27
C ALA A 316 9.48 6.14 7.15
N ARG A 317 8.71 5.05 6.99
CA ARG A 317 7.58 5.02 6.04
C ARG A 317 6.47 5.96 6.48
N ARG A 318 6.20 6.07 7.78
CA ARG A 318 5.25 7.04 8.33
C ARG A 318 5.54 8.45 7.83
N ASP A 319 6.78 8.92 7.99
CA ASP A 319 7.13 10.31 7.65
C ASP A 319 7.04 10.55 6.15
N ARG A 320 7.38 9.55 5.32
CA ARG A 320 7.16 9.58 3.86
C ARG A 320 5.68 9.70 3.49
N ASN A 321 4.79 8.98 4.18
CA ASN A 321 3.35 9.03 3.91
C ASN A 321 2.69 10.33 4.42
N LEU A 322 3.11 10.83 5.58
CA LEU A 322 2.63 12.12 6.08
C LEU A 322 3.18 13.29 5.24
N SER A 323 4.41 13.19 4.74
CA SER A 323 4.97 14.17 3.79
C SER A 323 4.29 14.10 2.43
N TRP A 324 3.85 12.91 2.00
CA TRP A 324 3.02 12.73 0.81
C TRP A 324 1.65 13.42 0.95
N TRP A 325 1.01 13.31 2.12
CA TRP A 325 -0.23 14.04 2.41
C TRP A 325 -0.05 15.55 2.28
N ARG A 326 1.04 16.09 2.85
CA ARG A 326 1.44 17.50 2.65
C ARG A 326 1.62 17.81 1.16
N TYR A 327 2.37 16.99 0.45
CA TYR A 327 2.68 17.19 -0.97
C TYR A 327 1.42 17.31 -1.84
N ILE A 328 0.50 16.35 -1.75
CA ILE A 328 -0.70 16.37 -2.60
C ILE A 328 -1.62 17.54 -2.25
N ASN A 329 -1.75 17.92 -0.97
CA ASN A 329 -2.58 19.05 -0.57
C ASN A 329 -1.98 20.38 -1.02
N THR A 330 -0.68 20.58 -0.84
CA THR A 330 0.02 21.78 -1.34
C THR A 330 -0.07 21.87 -2.87
N LEU A 331 0.13 20.74 -3.58
CA LEU A 331 0.05 20.71 -5.04
C LEU A 331 -1.37 20.98 -5.52
N ALA A 332 -2.39 20.41 -4.88
CA ALA A 332 -3.78 20.68 -5.23
C ALA A 332 -4.28 22.05 -4.76
N GLY A 333 -3.52 22.80 -3.95
CA GLY A 333 -3.95 24.09 -3.43
C GLY A 333 -5.14 24.00 -2.47
N THR A 334 -5.29 22.87 -1.76
CA THR A 334 -6.40 22.71 -0.82
C THR A 334 -6.24 23.63 0.39
N LYS A 335 -7.31 23.77 1.17
CA LYS A 335 -7.30 24.49 2.45
C LYS A 335 -6.95 23.57 3.63
N GLU A 336 -6.46 22.35 3.39
CA GLU A 336 -6.09 21.41 4.45
C GLU A 336 -5.08 22.05 5.41
N ASP A 337 -5.30 21.90 6.71
CA ASP A 337 -4.30 22.32 7.69
C ASP A 337 -3.14 21.32 7.69
N LEU A 338 -1.96 21.79 7.29
CA LEU A 338 -0.74 20.99 7.23
C LEU A 338 0.21 21.35 8.39
N THR A 339 -0.26 22.06 9.42
CA THR A 339 0.52 22.36 10.62
C THR A 339 1.00 21.07 11.29
N GLY A 340 2.29 20.99 11.61
CA GLY A 340 2.90 19.86 12.30
C GLY A 340 3.11 18.59 11.46
N PHE A 341 2.60 18.51 10.22
CA PHE A 341 2.96 17.44 9.30
C PHE A 341 4.45 17.54 8.89
N PRO A 342 5.18 16.43 8.70
CA PRO A 342 6.55 16.46 8.22
C PRO A 342 6.65 16.92 6.76
N GLY A 343 7.88 17.21 6.33
CA GLY A 343 8.20 17.65 4.98
C GLY A 343 8.07 19.17 4.79
N ALA A 344 8.94 19.74 3.95
CA ALA A 344 8.83 21.13 3.52
C ALA A 344 8.95 21.20 1.99
N LEU A 345 8.13 22.05 1.37
CA LEU A 345 8.05 22.19 -0.08
C LEU A 345 8.20 23.67 -0.46
N PRO A 346 9.35 24.29 -0.15
CA PRO A 346 9.56 25.71 -0.41
C PRO A 346 9.51 25.97 -1.92
N GLY A 347 8.67 26.91 -2.35
CA GLY A 347 8.56 27.30 -3.74
C GLY A 347 7.78 26.34 -4.63
N MET A 348 7.16 25.29 -4.10
CA MET A 348 6.31 24.41 -4.90
C MET A 348 5.08 25.17 -5.42
N VAL A 349 4.87 25.12 -6.73
CA VAL A 349 3.76 25.79 -7.40
C VAL A 349 2.51 24.94 -7.32
N SER A 350 1.41 25.54 -6.87
CA SER A 350 0.10 24.88 -6.83
C SER A 350 -0.50 24.71 -8.23
N TRP A 351 -1.17 23.58 -8.42
CA TRP A 351 -2.03 23.22 -9.54
C TRP A 351 -3.52 23.35 -9.17
N GLY A 352 -3.84 24.22 -8.20
CA GLY A 352 -5.20 24.52 -7.75
C GLY A 352 -6.18 24.93 -8.86
N ASN A 353 -5.67 25.49 -9.96
CA ASN A 353 -6.46 25.83 -11.14
C ASN A 353 -7.03 24.60 -11.87
N VAL A 354 -6.34 23.45 -11.85
CA VAL A 354 -6.81 22.22 -12.52
C VAL A 354 -7.53 21.26 -11.56
N THR A 355 -7.27 21.36 -10.25
CA THR A 355 -7.95 20.58 -9.21
C THR A 355 -9.12 21.32 -8.56
N GLN A 356 -9.35 22.59 -8.95
CA GLN A 356 -10.31 23.50 -8.32
C GLN A 356 -10.09 23.65 -6.80
N ASN A 357 -8.83 23.57 -6.35
CA ASN A 357 -8.46 23.57 -4.93
C ASN A 357 -9.07 22.41 -4.11
N THR A 358 -9.42 21.30 -4.78
CA THR A 358 -10.06 20.14 -4.14
C THR A 358 -9.25 18.86 -4.30
N LEU A 359 -9.41 17.97 -3.31
CA LEU A 359 -9.00 16.58 -3.37
C LEU A 359 -10.12 15.74 -2.78
N ASN A 360 -10.57 14.70 -3.47
CA ASN A 360 -11.45 13.67 -2.91
C ASN A 360 -10.65 12.61 -2.14
N HIS A 361 -9.69 13.07 -1.34
CA HIS A 361 -8.78 12.21 -0.60
C HIS A 361 -9.03 12.31 0.90
N ARG A 362 -8.70 11.25 1.63
CA ARG A 362 -8.79 11.21 3.09
C ARG A 362 -7.50 10.63 3.66
N LEU A 363 -7.06 11.15 4.80
CA LEU A 363 -5.96 10.60 5.57
C LEU A 363 -6.49 10.04 6.90
N THR A 364 -6.12 8.81 7.17
CA THR A 364 -6.39 8.11 8.41
C THR A 364 -5.05 7.66 9.02
N VAL A 365 -4.78 8.02 10.28
CA VAL A 365 -3.52 7.65 10.95
C VAL A 365 -3.82 6.79 12.18
N VAL A 366 -3.44 5.52 12.12
CA VAL A 366 -3.66 4.53 13.18
C VAL A 366 -2.53 4.64 14.21
N TYR A 367 -2.82 5.20 15.38
CA TYR A 367 -1.76 5.56 16.35
C TYR A 367 -0.94 4.36 16.85
N GLY A 368 -1.60 3.20 17.04
CA GLY A 368 -0.99 2.01 17.63
C GLY A 368 -0.38 1.02 16.62
N ALA A 369 -0.55 1.24 15.32
CA ALA A 369 -0.11 0.28 14.30
C ALA A 369 1.30 0.60 13.77
N ASP A 370 2.11 -0.45 13.61
CA ASP A 370 3.38 -0.45 12.85
C ASP A 370 3.08 -0.93 11.40
N HIS A 371 4.09 -1.42 10.66
CA HIS A 371 3.99 -1.94 9.29
C HIS A 371 3.28 -3.31 9.19
N ASP A 372 2.08 -3.42 9.75
CA ASP A 372 1.26 -4.63 9.76
C ASP A 372 -0.16 -4.37 9.21
N ALA A 373 -0.51 -5.08 8.15
CA ALA A 373 -1.81 -4.90 7.47
C ALA A 373 -3.01 -5.29 8.35
N GLN A 374 -2.85 -6.29 9.22
CA GLN A 374 -3.90 -6.72 10.13
C GLN A 374 -4.12 -5.63 11.18
N ASP A 375 -3.06 -5.11 11.81
CA ASP A 375 -3.17 -4.05 12.82
C ASP A 375 -3.77 -2.76 12.23
N VAL A 376 -3.29 -2.36 11.05
CA VAL A 376 -3.78 -1.16 10.36
C VAL A 376 -5.27 -1.30 10.02
N TYR A 377 -5.67 -2.37 9.35
CA TYR A 377 -7.03 -2.47 8.80
C TYR A 377 -8.08 -3.03 9.77
N SER A 378 -7.68 -3.67 10.86
CA SER A 378 -8.62 -4.10 11.91
C SER A 378 -8.84 -3.05 13.01
N SER A 379 -8.04 -1.98 13.04
CA SER A 379 -8.30 -0.82 13.88
C SER A 379 -9.66 -0.16 13.55
N LEU A 380 -10.20 0.61 14.49
CA LEU A 380 -11.44 1.38 14.27
C LEU A 380 -11.28 2.34 13.08
N GLU A 381 -10.12 3.00 13.03
CA GLU A 381 -9.71 3.92 11.98
C GLU A 381 -9.60 3.23 10.62
N GLY A 382 -8.89 2.10 10.55
CA GLY A 382 -8.74 1.32 9.32
C GLY A 382 -10.05 0.75 8.79
N MET A 383 -10.90 0.23 9.68
CA MET A 383 -12.25 -0.23 9.31
C MET A 383 -13.10 0.92 8.78
N SER A 384 -13.04 2.11 9.38
CA SER A 384 -13.74 3.29 8.85
C SER A 384 -13.22 3.66 7.45
N ALA A 385 -11.90 3.65 7.24
CA ALA A 385 -11.31 3.88 5.91
C ALA A 385 -11.77 2.85 4.86
N LEU A 386 -12.02 1.60 5.24
CA LEU A 386 -12.55 0.58 4.34
C LEU A 386 -14.03 0.77 4.04
N PHE A 387 -14.86 0.96 5.07
CA PHE A 387 -16.30 0.73 4.98
C PHE A 387 -17.17 1.99 5.03
N ASP A 388 -16.73 3.05 5.73
CA ASP A 388 -17.52 4.27 5.88
C ASP A 388 -17.59 5.03 4.55
N ASP A 389 -18.78 5.27 4.01
CA ASP A 389 -19.02 6.01 2.76
C ASP A 389 -19.41 7.48 2.97
N THR A 390 -19.39 7.94 4.22
CA THR A 390 -19.70 9.31 4.58
C THR A 390 -18.44 10.19 4.60
N GLN A 391 -18.63 11.48 4.88
CA GLN A 391 -17.51 12.40 5.13
C GLN A 391 -16.85 12.17 6.51
N ASN A 392 -17.40 11.29 7.35
CA ASN A 392 -16.95 11.05 8.72
C ASN A 392 -15.93 9.92 8.87
N VAL A 393 -15.20 9.58 7.79
CA VAL A 393 -14.10 8.61 7.86
C VAL A 393 -13.16 9.02 9.00
N GLN A 394 -12.91 8.07 9.91
CA GLN A 394 -12.14 8.32 11.12
C GLN A 394 -10.73 8.82 10.76
N LEU A 395 -10.40 9.99 11.28
CA LEU A 395 -9.14 10.66 11.00
C LEU A 395 -7.96 9.98 11.72
N GLY A 396 -8.18 9.50 12.94
CA GLY A 396 -7.12 8.98 13.81
C GLY A 396 -6.17 10.07 14.32
N TRP A 397 -4.90 9.73 14.51
CA TRP A 397 -3.90 10.67 15.03
C TRP A 397 -3.74 11.91 14.15
N ARG A 398 -3.51 13.06 14.79
CA ARG A 398 -3.14 14.32 14.15
C ARG A 398 -2.00 15.00 14.91
N PRO A 399 -1.10 15.73 14.23
CA PRO A 399 -0.01 16.41 14.88
C PRO A 399 -0.50 17.53 15.80
N GLN A 400 0.30 17.87 16.79
CA GLN A 400 0.01 18.97 17.70
C GLN A 400 -0.15 20.29 16.93
N GLY A 401 -1.22 21.04 17.24
CA GLY A 401 -1.53 22.32 16.61
C GLY A 401 -2.36 22.22 15.33
N TRP A 402 -2.60 21.00 14.81
CA TRP A 402 -3.50 20.79 13.69
C TRP A 402 -4.95 21.14 14.04
N LYS A 403 -5.66 21.75 13.09
CA LYS A 403 -7.06 22.14 13.17
C LYS A 403 -7.86 21.46 12.08
N ASN A 404 -9.03 20.94 12.45
CA ASN A 404 -9.98 20.44 11.47
C ASN A 404 -10.63 21.62 10.74
N VAL A 405 -10.17 21.90 9.52
CA VAL A 405 -10.61 23.02 8.69
C VAL A 405 -11.65 22.63 7.64
N THR A 406 -11.94 21.33 7.49
CA THR A 406 -13.02 20.83 6.62
C THR A 406 -14.40 20.90 7.28
N SER A 407 -14.49 21.23 8.57
CA SER A 407 -15.74 21.61 9.23
C SER A 407 -16.04 23.11 9.04
N VAL A 408 -16.62 23.48 7.90
CA VAL A 408 -17.23 24.81 7.73
C VAL A 408 -18.74 24.72 8.01
N ASN A 409 -19.15 25.34 9.12
CA ASN A 409 -20.50 25.77 9.50
C ASN A 409 -21.60 24.72 9.78
N HIS A 410 -21.70 24.28 11.03
CA HIS A 410 -23.00 24.22 11.71
C HIS A 410 -23.04 25.30 12.79
N SER A 411 -23.40 26.52 12.39
CA SER A 411 -23.95 27.53 13.30
C SER A 411 -25.39 27.14 13.62
N THR A 412 -25.61 26.40 14.70
CA THR A 412 -26.92 26.46 15.36
C THR A 412 -26.99 27.73 16.18
N ALA A 413 -27.62 28.73 15.59
CA ALA A 413 -28.34 29.75 16.33
C ALA A 413 -29.29 29.04 17.31
N ALA A 414 -29.11 29.27 18.60
CA ALA A 414 -30.12 28.99 19.61
C ALA A 414 -30.29 30.27 20.41
N SER A 415 -31.39 30.94 20.10
CA SER A 415 -32.01 32.03 20.82
C SER A 415 -32.15 31.71 22.31
N SER A 416 -31.88 32.73 23.11
CA SER A 416 -32.24 32.84 24.52
C SER A 416 -33.72 32.51 24.79
N SER A 417 -33.96 31.57 25.69
CA SER A 417 -35.16 31.56 26.53
C SER A 417 -34.76 31.04 27.91
N GLU A 418 -34.79 31.94 28.88
CA GLU A 418 -34.60 31.66 30.31
C GLU A 418 -35.77 30.80 30.85
N SER A 419 -35.45 29.81 31.70
CA SER A 419 -36.16 29.61 32.97
C SER A 419 -35.37 28.69 33.92
N SER A 420 -34.98 29.29 35.05
CA SER A 420 -34.46 28.80 36.33
C SER A 420 -34.50 27.31 36.71
N GLY A 421 -33.40 26.85 37.35
CA GLY A 421 -33.48 25.96 38.53
C GLY A 421 -32.32 24.97 38.74
N GLY A 422 -31.55 25.15 39.82
CA GLY A 422 -30.88 24.04 40.55
C GLY A 422 -29.37 23.91 40.41
N VAL A 423 -28.66 24.21 41.51
CA VAL A 423 -27.19 24.16 41.69
C VAL A 423 -26.72 22.75 42.11
N SER A 424 -25.60 22.26 41.55
CA SER A 424 -24.55 21.56 42.34
C SER A 424 -23.26 21.39 41.53
N THR A 425 -22.22 22.12 41.90
CA THR A 425 -20.81 21.94 41.50
C THR A 425 -20.13 20.88 42.35
N LEU A 426 -19.33 19.99 41.75
CA LEU A 426 -18.20 19.35 42.40
C LEU A 426 -17.00 19.21 41.44
N ILE A 427 -15.83 19.49 42.01
CA ILE A 427 -14.54 19.79 41.40
C ILE A 427 -13.68 18.52 41.27
N GLU A 428 -12.95 18.37 40.16
CA GLU A 428 -11.92 17.34 39.93
C GLU A 428 -10.64 17.59 40.75
N VAL A 429 -10.05 16.52 41.30
CA VAL A 429 -8.66 16.51 41.78
C VAL A 429 -7.91 15.37 41.12
N ARG A 430 -6.81 15.70 40.42
CA ARG A 430 -5.81 14.75 39.91
C ARG A 430 -4.66 14.61 40.90
N LEU A 431 -4.13 13.40 41.07
CA LEU A 431 -2.88 13.15 41.78
C LEU A 431 -1.93 12.27 40.96
N SER A 432 -0.70 12.75 40.87
CA SER A 432 0.47 12.18 40.21
C SER A 432 1.25 11.30 41.21
N LEU A 433 1.86 10.21 40.75
CA LEU A 433 2.63 9.29 41.62
C LEU A 433 4.10 9.22 41.17
N ALA A 434 5.02 9.61 42.06
CA ALA A 434 6.45 9.29 41.97
C ALA A 434 7.09 9.17 43.37
N ALA A 435 7.56 7.95 43.65
CA ALA A 435 8.73 7.50 44.43
C ALA A 435 9.01 7.93 45.91
N LEU A 436 9.20 6.91 46.79
CA LEU A 436 10.21 6.74 47.87
C LEU A 436 9.87 5.44 48.66
N VAL A 437 10.62 4.32 48.59
CA VAL A 437 11.82 3.89 49.40
C VAL A 437 11.51 3.91 50.92
N ALA A 438 11.61 2.86 51.77
CA ALA A 438 12.64 1.82 51.93
C ALA A 438 12.27 0.71 52.98
N ILE A 439 12.94 -0.46 52.85
CA ILE A 439 13.50 -1.38 53.88
C ILE A 439 12.58 -2.20 54.81
N ALA A 440 12.63 -3.54 54.69
CA ALA A 440 13.27 -4.44 55.68
C ALA A 440 13.13 -5.93 55.30
N SER A 441 14.27 -6.61 55.18
CA SER A 441 14.41 -8.05 54.96
C SER A 441 14.38 -8.80 56.30
N LEU A 442 13.75 -9.98 56.37
CA LEU A 442 14.22 -11.09 57.20
C LEU A 442 13.65 -12.44 56.74
N LEU A 443 14.57 -13.37 56.59
CA LEU A 443 14.43 -14.77 56.19
C LEU A 443 13.74 -15.63 57.27
N VAL A 444 13.12 -16.74 56.86
CA VAL A 444 13.50 -18.14 57.22
C VAL A 444 12.30 -19.10 57.07
N VAL A 445 12.46 -20.00 56.08
CA VAL A 445 12.22 -21.46 56.06
C VAL A 445 10.91 -22.04 56.62
N GLY A 446 10.23 -22.81 55.76
CA GLY A 446 9.30 -23.87 56.15
C GLY A 446 8.83 -24.68 54.95
N ALA A 447 9.65 -25.64 54.50
CA ALA A 447 9.26 -26.66 53.53
C ALA A 447 8.71 -27.91 54.24
N SER A 448 7.64 -28.50 53.70
CA SER A 448 7.35 -29.95 53.52
C SER A 448 5.82 -30.15 53.41
N VAL A 449 5.26 -30.35 52.21
CA VAL A 449 5.01 -31.63 51.50
C VAL A 449 3.95 -32.51 52.21
N LEU A 450 2.74 -32.58 51.64
CA LEU A 450 2.08 -33.79 51.11
C LEU A 450 0.62 -33.48 50.69
N LEU A 451 0.28 -33.94 49.47
CA LEU A 451 -1.03 -34.00 48.79
C LEU A 451 -1.57 -32.72 48.14
#